data_AF-A0AA45L7F7-F1
#
_entry.id   AF-A0AA45L7F7-F1
#
_cell.length_a   1.000
_cell.length_b   1.000
_cell.length_c   1.000
_cell.angle_alpha   90.00
_cell.angle_beta   90.00
_cell.angle_gamma   90.00
#
_symmetry.space_group_name_H-M   'P 1'
#
loop_
_entity.id
_entity.type
_entity.pdbx_description
1 polymer ?
#
loop_
_entity_poly.entity_id
_entity_poly.type
_entity_poly.pdbx_seq_one_letter_code
_entity_poly.pdbx_strand_id
1 'polypeptide(L)'
;MFSDALADLGEVELVLYPIDGELEEHLSELPAWRSYAEELSRHIFMIANKAGVESFEIMNLSANGPLSRRLPWMYNGSVIPSFAGVEMAVDMASGNGPYCELIAKGKMVLFAGWDGALSLVVGPDVLEEVECFDRFLVGFRFLSLDLETFEPEGLVEKSADRTFWSDVASVVDGVTLVVEHWAHGLHGKRWFRVTADNLDMIAADMSVGSMVEVFVNPVEEKAVELGERNYFAFRSPFTPGELDCVPVYDEEGLSAAFRNGFTELVRDDLLPVMSAVVPGECGVVRARWEENRGMV
;
A
#
# COMPACT_ATOMS: atom_id res chain seq x y z
N MET A 1 13.27 2.36 -8.36
CA MET A 1 13.21 3.61 -7.53
C MET A 1 14.07 3.53 -6.28
N PHE A 2 14.20 2.35 -5.64
CA PHE A 2 15.24 2.08 -4.63
C PHE A 2 16.60 2.66 -5.03
N SER A 3 17.04 2.42 -6.27
CA SER A 3 18.35 2.87 -6.77
C SER A 3 18.59 4.39 -6.80
N ASP A 4 17.60 5.24 -7.08
CA ASP A 4 17.83 6.70 -7.21
C ASP A 4 17.87 7.40 -5.85
N ALA A 5 17.05 6.94 -4.90
CA ALA A 5 17.10 7.43 -3.52
C ALA A 5 18.34 6.93 -2.78
N LEU A 6 18.87 5.77 -3.18
CA LEU A 6 20.05 5.13 -2.62
C LEU A 6 21.36 5.54 -3.29
N ALA A 7 21.34 6.04 -4.53
CA ALA A 7 22.54 6.49 -5.24
C ALA A 7 23.32 7.58 -4.49
N ASP A 8 22.63 8.36 -3.65
CA ASP A 8 23.24 9.41 -2.82
C ASP A 8 23.60 8.93 -1.39
N LEU A 9 23.22 7.71 -1.00
CA LEU A 9 23.46 7.13 0.32
C LEU A 9 24.60 6.10 0.24
N GLY A 10 25.64 6.26 1.05
CA GLY A 10 26.71 5.27 1.14
C GLY A 10 26.18 3.89 1.55
N GLU A 11 26.80 2.85 0.99
CA GLU A 11 26.19 1.54 0.70
C GLU A 11 26.07 0.58 1.90
N VAL A 12 25.37 0.96 2.98
CA VAL A 12 25.18 0.05 4.12
C VAL A 12 23.74 0.06 4.62
N GLU A 13 23.17 -1.15 4.72
CA GLU A 13 21.87 -1.40 5.31
C GLU A 13 22.03 -1.80 6.78
N LEU A 14 21.27 -1.15 7.64
CA LEU A 14 21.10 -1.47 9.05
C LEU A 14 19.77 -2.21 9.24
N VAL A 15 19.82 -3.47 9.63
CA VAL A 15 18.64 -4.28 9.91
C VAL A 15 18.38 -4.30 11.42
N LEU A 16 17.19 -3.85 11.83
CA LEU A 16 16.67 -3.90 13.19
C LEU A 16 15.76 -5.11 13.36
N TYR A 17 16.00 -5.93 14.38
CA TYR A 17 15.22 -7.15 14.62
C TYR A 17 15.09 -7.46 16.13
N PRO A 18 14.07 -8.21 16.58
CA PRO A 18 13.97 -8.65 17.97
C PRO A 18 15.11 -9.62 18.35
N ILE A 19 15.77 -9.41 19.49
CA ILE A 19 16.93 -10.24 19.91
C ILE A 19 16.56 -11.72 20.12
N ASP A 20 15.34 -12.02 20.59
CA ASP A 20 14.94 -13.38 20.94
C ASP A 20 14.59 -14.26 19.71
N GLY A 21 14.71 -13.72 18.49
CA GLY A 21 14.79 -14.51 17.24
C GLY A 21 13.52 -15.25 16.80
N GLU A 22 12.47 -15.29 17.61
CA GLU A 22 11.15 -15.80 17.21
C GLU A 22 10.38 -14.67 16.52
N LEU A 23 10.58 -14.57 15.21
CA LEU A 23 9.81 -13.72 14.29
C LEU A 23 8.47 -14.42 14.06
N GLU A 24 7.52 -14.27 14.99
CA GLU A 24 6.18 -14.83 14.86
C GLU A 24 5.24 -13.87 14.11
N GLU A 25 4.33 -14.42 13.32
CA GLU A 25 3.12 -13.70 12.92
C GLU A 25 2.43 -13.20 14.20
N HIS A 26 2.08 -11.91 14.26
CA HIS A 26 1.46 -11.25 15.42
C HIS A 26 2.39 -10.88 16.59
N LEU A 27 3.60 -10.38 16.30
CA LEU A 27 4.50 -9.79 17.31
C LEU A 27 3.78 -8.81 18.25
N SER A 28 2.76 -8.06 17.79
CA SER A 28 1.97 -7.16 18.62
C SER A 28 1.22 -7.81 19.78
N GLU A 29 0.96 -9.11 19.71
CA GLU A 29 0.21 -9.86 20.74
C GLU A 29 1.12 -10.39 21.86
N LEU A 30 2.44 -10.33 21.65
CA LEU A 30 3.41 -10.77 22.64
C LEU A 30 3.46 -9.81 23.84
N PRO A 31 3.52 -10.31 25.09
CA PRO A 31 3.61 -9.46 26.28
C PRO A 31 4.81 -8.49 26.27
N ALA A 32 5.90 -8.85 25.58
CA ALA A 32 7.10 -8.04 25.45
C ALA A 32 7.01 -6.98 24.33
N TRP A 33 5.99 -7.03 23.47
CA TRP A 33 5.86 -6.15 22.31
C TRP A 33 5.98 -4.68 22.67
N ARG A 34 5.26 -4.25 23.71
CA ARG A 34 5.25 -2.83 24.09
C ARG A 34 6.65 -2.32 24.39
N SER A 35 7.45 -3.08 25.13
CA SER A 35 8.83 -2.72 25.45
C SER A 35 9.70 -2.71 24.19
N TYR A 36 9.54 -3.71 23.32
CA TYR A 36 10.24 -3.78 22.04
C TYR A 36 9.89 -2.58 21.14
N ALA A 37 8.60 -2.26 20.98
CA ALA A 37 8.10 -1.14 20.19
C ALA A 37 8.61 0.21 20.70
N GLU A 38 8.63 0.42 22.02
CA GLU A 38 9.18 1.64 22.64
C GLU A 38 10.69 1.78 22.39
N GLU A 39 11.45 0.67 22.40
CA GLU A 39 12.87 0.68 22.06
C GLU A 39 13.12 0.85 20.57
N LEU A 40 12.37 0.15 19.71
CA LEU A 40 12.44 0.24 18.27
C LEU A 40 12.16 1.67 17.80
N SER A 41 11.06 2.27 18.26
CA SER A 41 10.70 3.67 17.99
C SER A 41 11.81 4.62 18.37
N ARG A 42 12.40 4.45 19.56
CA ARG A 42 13.51 5.28 20.04
C ARG A 42 14.73 5.19 19.11
N HIS A 43 15.12 3.99 18.70
CA HIS A 43 16.29 3.81 17.83
C HIS A 43 16.06 4.39 16.44
N ILE A 44 14.91 4.11 15.82
CA ILE A 44 14.58 4.70 14.51
C ILE A 44 14.56 6.22 14.60
N PHE A 45 13.95 6.79 15.64
CA PHE A 45 13.88 8.25 15.80
C PHE A 45 15.27 8.87 16.01
N MET A 46 16.15 8.23 16.77
CA MET A 46 17.54 8.68 16.92
C MET A 46 18.30 8.64 15.59
N ILE A 47 18.19 7.54 14.84
CA ILE A 47 18.83 7.38 13.52
C ILE A 47 18.30 8.43 12.55
N ALA A 48 16.98 8.61 12.48
CA ALA A 48 16.33 9.61 11.63
C ALA A 48 16.80 11.04 11.97
N ASN A 49 16.87 11.41 13.25
CA ASN A 49 17.39 12.71 13.66
C ASN A 49 18.86 12.90 13.28
N LYS A 50 19.67 11.84 13.43
CA LYS A 50 21.09 11.90 13.08
C LYS A 50 21.30 12.07 11.59
N ALA A 51 20.53 11.36 10.77
CA ALA A 51 20.46 11.54 9.33
C ALA A 51 19.82 12.88 8.90
N GLY A 52 19.35 13.70 9.85
CA GLY A 52 18.72 14.99 9.59
C GLY A 52 17.36 14.87 8.90
N VAL A 53 16.61 13.80 9.15
CA VAL A 53 15.31 13.52 8.54
C VAL A 53 14.21 14.30 9.27
N GLU A 54 13.59 15.22 8.54
CA GLU A 54 12.43 15.99 9.04
C GLU A 54 11.10 15.36 8.62
N SER A 55 11.10 14.69 7.47
CA SER A 55 9.92 14.08 6.86
C SER A 55 10.29 12.88 5.99
N PHE A 56 9.36 11.96 5.83
CA PHE A 56 9.42 10.84 4.89
C PHE A 56 8.37 10.99 3.81
N GLU A 57 8.70 10.59 2.59
CA GLU A 57 7.74 10.32 1.52
C GLU A 57 7.34 8.83 1.58
N ILE A 58 6.04 8.53 1.55
CA ILE A 58 5.51 7.17 1.52
C ILE A 58 5.55 6.64 0.10
N MET A 59 6.20 5.51 -0.14
CA MET A 59 6.24 4.83 -1.43
C MET A 59 5.90 3.34 -1.29
N ASN A 60 5.48 2.70 -2.38
CA ASN A 60 5.16 1.28 -2.45
C ASN A 60 4.22 0.80 -1.32
N LEU A 61 3.24 1.64 -0.96
CA LEU A 61 2.26 1.37 0.08
C LEU A 61 1.43 0.14 -0.28
N SER A 62 1.34 -0.81 0.64
CA SER A 62 0.63 -2.08 0.51
C SER A 62 -0.18 -2.40 1.76
N ALA A 63 -1.42 -2.83 1.55
CA ALA A 63 -2.34 -3.28 2.57
C ALA A 63 -2.78 -4.73 2.26
N ASN A 64 -2.01 -5.68 2.80
CA ASN A 64 -2.27 -7.12 2.65
C ASN A 64 -3.30 -7.67 3.64
N GLY A 65 -3.58 -6.93 4.72
CA GLY A 65 -4.59 -7.25 5.72
C GLY A 65 -5.44 -6.03 6.09
N PRO A 66 -6.53 -6.21 6.85
CA PRO A 66 -7.33 -5.10 7.33
C PRO A 66 -6.49 -4.21 8.25
N LEU A 67 -6.38 -2.92 7.90
CA LEU A 67 -5.67 -1.96 8.74
C LEU A 67 -6.49 -1.65 10.00
N SER A 68 -5.82 -1.57 11.15
CA SER A 68 -6.42 -1.09 12.39
C SER A 68 -6.96 0.34 12.25
N ARG A 69 -6.31 1.15 11.40
CA ARG A 69 -6.74 2.50 11.04
C ARG A 69 -6.16 2.94 9.70
N ARG A 70 -7.02 3.32 8.74
CA ARG A 70 -6.60 4.09 7.55
C ARG A 70 -6.54 5.57 7.89
N LEU A 71 -5.43 6.24 7.56
CA LEU A 71 -5.30 7.68 7.73
C LEU A 71 -5.43 8.39 6.37
N PRO A 72 -6.00 9.61 6.31
CA PRO A 72 -6.21 10.33 5.05
C PRO A 72 -4.94 10.62 4.25
N TRP A 73 -3.78 10.60 4.91
CA TRP A 73 -2.47 10.83 4.31
C TRP A 73 -1.75 9.56 3.86
N MET A 74 -2.34 8.37 4.07
CA MET A 74 -1.75 7.09 3.64
C MET A 74 -1.99 6.86 2.14
N TYR A 75 -1.13 7.45 1.31
CA TYR A 75 -1.09 7.23 -0.14
C TYR A 75 0.34 7.40 -0.65
N ASN A 76 0.65 6.79 -1.79
CA ASN A 76 1.97 6.90 -2.43
C ASN A 76 2.28 8.36 -2.83
N GLY A 77 3.47 8.84 -2.50
CA GLY A 77 3.92 10.22 -2.70
C GLY A 77 3.49 11.21 -1.61
N SER A 78 2.83 10.74 -0.55
CA SER A 78 2.50 11.57 0.62
C SER A 78 3.74 11.87 1.45
N VAL A 79 3.89 13.13 1.88
CA VAL A 79 4.99 13.54 2.76
C VAL A 79 4.48 13.68 4.19
N ILE A 80 5.05 12.89 5.09
CA ILE A 80 4.69 12.85 6.51
C ILE A 80 5.86 13.29 7.40
N PRO A 81 5.60 13.91 8.55
CA PRO A 81 6.64 14.22 9.53
C PRO A 81 7.38 12.97 10.00
N SER A 82 8.66 13.11 10.36
CA SER A 82 9.50 11.98 10.76
C SER A 82 8.91 11.14 11.90
N PHE A 83 8.29 11.77 12.91
CA PHE A 83 7.64 11.05 14.01
C PHE A 83 6.53 10.11 13.54
N ALA A 84 5.71 10.53 12.57
CA ALA A 84 4.63 9.73 12.01
C ALA A 84 5.20 8.56 11.18
N GLY A 85 6.31 8.80 10.48
CA GLY A 85 7.04 7.73 9.79
C GLY A 85 7.59 6.69 10.77
N VAL A 86 8.11 7.11 11.92
CA VAL A 86 8.57 6.19 12.97
C VAL A 86 7.41 5.37 13.54
N GLU A 87 6.26 5.99 13.83
CA GLU A 87 5.06 5.26 14.28
C GLU A 87 4.64 4.20 13.26
N MET A 88 4.59 4.58 11.98
CA MET A 88 4.26 3.67 10.88
C MET A 88 5.28 2.53 10.74
N ALA A 89 6.57 2.79 10.96
CA ALA A 89 7.60 1.76 10.97
C ALA A 89 7.39 0.72 12.07
N VAL A 90 6.99 1.16 13.26
CA VAL A 90 6.66 0.24 14.36
C VAL A 90 5.42 -0.59 14.03
N ASP A 91 4.38 0.02 13.42
CA ASP A 91 3.19 -0.70 12.98
C ASP A 91 3.53 -1.75 11.91
N MET A 92 4.42 -1.43 10.97
CA MET A 92 4.94 -2.40 9.99
C MET A 92 5.65 -3.58 10.67
N ALA A 93 6.57 -3.30 11.60
CA ALA A 93 7.31 -4.34 12.33
C ALA A 93 6.39 -5.23 13.17
N SER A 94 5.22 -4.73 13.56
CA SER A 94 4.25 -5.46 14.38
C SER A 94 3.42 -6.50 13.62
N GLY A 95 3.50 -6.49 12.29
CA GLY A 95 2.64 -7.28 11.41
C GLY A 95 1.29 -6.61 11.08
N ASN A 96 0.97 -5.45 11.68
CA ASN A 96 -0.33 -4.80 11.54
C ASN A 96 -0.46 -3.88 10.31
N GLY A 97 0.65 -3.60 9.61
CA GLY A 97 0.65 -2.78 8.39
C GLY A 97 0.12 -1.35 8.57
N PRO A 98 0.03 -0.55 7.50
CA PRO A 98 0.35 -0.91 6.12
C PRO A 98 1.86 -1.02 5.88
N TYR A 99 2.26 -1.83 4.91
CA TYR A 99 3.67 -2.01 4.52
C TYR A 99 4.05 -0.99 3.46
N CYS A 100 5.19 -0.33 3.58
CA CYS A 100 5.64 0.67 2.63
C CYS A 100 7.14 0.92 2.74
N GLU A 101 7.65 1.71 1.81
CA GLU A 101 8.93 2.39 1.91
C GLU A 101 8.71 3.81 2.43
N LEU A 102 9.52 4.22 3.39
CA LEU A 102 9.60 5.58 3.91
C LEU A 102 10.92 6.18 3.42
N ILE A 103 10.82 7.14 2.50
CA ILE A 103 11.98 7.70 1.82
C ILE A 103 12.21 9.14 2.29
N ALA A 104 13.36 9.38 2.89
CA ALA A 104 13.92 10.71 3.09
C ALA A 104 15.11 10.87 2.13
N LYS A 105 14.85 11.48 0.97
CA LYS A 105 15.78 11.53 -0.16
C LYS A 105 17.20 11.95 0.27
N GLY A 106 18.18 11.11 -0.08
CA GLY A 106 19.60 11.33 0.20
C GLY A 106 19.97 11.29 1.69
N LYS A 107 19.06 10.85 2.57
CA LYS A 107 19.28 10.79 4.03
C LYS A 107 19.01 9.41 4.60
N MET A 108 17.85 8.84 4.28
CA MET A 108 17.41 7.58 4.86
C MET A 108 16.33 6.92 4.00
N VAL A 109 16.37 5.61 3.88
CA VAL A 109 15.26 4.79 3.40
C VAL A 109 14.92 3.78 4.50
N LEU A 110 13.65 3.61 4.81
CA LEU A 110 13.18 2.61 5.79
C LEU A 110 12.07 1.77 5.16
N PHE A 111 12.17 0.46 5.32
CA PHE A 111 11.11 -0.47 4.92
C PHE A 111 11.11 -1.69 5.86
N ALA A 112 10.02 -2.45 5.85
CA ALA A 112 9.87 -3.65 6.66
C ALA A 112 10.06 -4.92 5.83
N GLY A 113 10.79 -5.87 6.39
CA GLY A 113 10.78 -7.26 5.96
C GLY A 113 9.48 -7.96 6.36
N TRP A 114 9.19 -9.08 5.71
CA TRP A 114 8.01 -9.91 5.97
C TRP A 114 8.03 -10.61 7.33
N ASP A 115 9.19 -10.61 8.00
CA ASP A 115 9.45 -11.22 9.28
C ASP A 115 9.32 -10.24 10.46
N GLY A 116 8.99 -8.97 10.21
CA GLY A 116 8.93 -7.94 11.25
C GLY A 116 10.30 -7.31 11.55
N ALA A 117 11.35 -7.67 10.81
CA ALA A 117 12.58 -6.89 10.79
C ALA A 117 12.37 -5.58 10.02
N LEU A 118 13.07 -4.52 10.43
CA LEU A 118 13.10 -3.26 9.71
C LEU A 118 14.47 -3.04 9.10
N SER A 119 14.49 -2.73 7.82
CA SER A 119 15.69 -2.35 7.08
C SER A 119 15.76 -0.84 6.97
N LEU A 120 16.89 -0.27 7.39
CA LEU A 120 17.20 1.15 7.32
C LEU A 120 18.46 1.31 6.47
N VAL A 121 18.36 2.04 5.37
CA VAL A 121 19.54 2.41 4.57
C VAL A 121 19.87 3.87 4.86
N VAL A 122 21.08 4.13 5.33
CA VAL A 122 21.55 5.45 5.79
C VAL A 122 22.99 5.70 5.40
N GLY A 123 23.44 6.95 5.48
CA GLY A 123 24.83 7.31 5.22
C GLY A 123 25.83 6.69 6.22
N PRO A 124 27.09 6.45 5.81
CA PRO A 124 28.11 5.81 6.64
C PRO A 124 28.45 6.59 7.92
N ASP A 125 28.33 7.91 7.87
CA ASP A 125 28.51 8.83 9.00
C ASP A 125 27.46 8.63 10.10
N VAL A 126 26.26 8.18 9.74
CA VAL A 126 25.21 7.82 10.71
C VAL A 126 25.56 6.51 11.41
N LEU A 127 26.19 5.57 10.70
CA LEU A 127 26.46 4.21 11.20
C LEU A 127 27.60 4.15 12.21
N GLU A 128 28.66 4.93 12.03
CA GLU A 128 29.79 5.00 12.98
C GLU A 128 29.31 5.37 14.41
N GLU A 129 28.25 6.15 14.51
CA GLU A 129 27.65 6.52 15.80
C GLU A 129 26.64 5.50 16.32
N VAL A 130 26.09 4.66 15.43
CA VAL A 130 25.15 3.59 15.76
C VAL A 130 25.82 2.34 16.34
N GLU A 131 27.08 2.07 15.97
CA GLU A 131 27.87 0.96 16.52
C GLU A 131 28.00 0.98 18.07
N CYS A 132 27.71 2.11 18.72
CA CYS A 132 27.75 2.24 20.18
C CYS A 132 26.50 1.71 20.91
N PHE A 133 25.44 1.27 20.22
CA PHE A 133 24.13 0.95 20.83
C PHE A 133 23.94 -0.50 21.28
N ASP A 134 25.02 -1.28 21.34
CA ASP A 134 25.00 -2.71 21.69
C ASP A 134 24.45 -2.94 23.12
N ARG A 135 23.15 -3.36 23.23
CA ARG A 135 22.47 -4.11 24.33
C ARG A 135 21.01 -3.66 24.65
N PHE A 136 20.06 -3.84 23.74
CA PHE A 136 18.63 -3.60 23.99
C PHE A 136 17.77 -4.76 23.44
N LEU A 137 16.44 -4.74 23.54
CA LEU A 137 15.54 -5.76 22.95
C LEU A 137 15.58 -5.78 21.41
N VAL A 138 16.29 -4.83 20.80
CA VAL A 138 16.51 -4.69 19.36
C VAL A 138 17.97 -5.03 19.04
N GLY A 139 18.18 -6.01 18.16
CA GLY A 139 19.47 -6.34 17.55
C GLY A 139 19.68 -5.58 16.25
N PHE A 140 20.95 -5.40 15.87
CA PHE A 140 21.38 -4.67 14.68
C PHE A 140 22.29 -5.55 13.83
N ARG A 141 22.13 -5.51 12.51
CA ARG A 141 23.07 -6.11 11.56
C ARG A 141 23.37 -5.14 10.43
N PHE A 142 24.64 -5.01 10.09
CA PHE A 142 25.10 -4.24 8.94
C PHE A 142 25.25 -5.16 7.73
N LEU A 143 24.67 -4.79 6.61
CA LEU A 143 24.77 -5.52 5.35
C LEU A 143 25.33 -4.61 4.25
N SER A 144 26.22 -5.17 3.43
CA SER A 144 26.64 -4.54 2.18
C SER A 144 25.54 -4.78 1.14
N LEU A 145 25.08 -3.72 0.50
CA LEU A 145 24.06 -3.82 -0.54
C LEU A 145 24.72 -3.92 -1.92
N ASP A 146 24.36 -4.94 -2.70
CA ASP A 146 24.53 -4.95 -4.17
C ASP A 146 23.14 -4.64 -4.77
N LEU A 147 22.95 -3.43 -5.29
CA LEU A 147 21.66 -3.00 -5.82
C LEU A 147 21.64 -3.09 -7.35
N GLU A 148 20.75 -3.93 -7.88
CA GLU A 148 20.32 -3.82 -9.27
C GLU A 148 19.22 -2.77 -9.42
N THR A 149 19.33 -1.94 -10.45
CA THR A 149 18.35 -0.90 -10.77
C THR A 149 17.11 -1.54 -11.37
N PHE A 150 16.03 -1.66 -10.60
CA PHE A 150 14.72 -2.02 -11.16
C PHE A 150 13.95 -0.76 -11.56
N GLU A 151 13.73 -0.61 -12.86
CA GLU A 151 12.75 0.31 -13.43
C GLU A 151 11.46 -0.47 -13.73
N PRO A 152 10.35 -0.20 -13.02
CA PRO A 152 9.08 -0.86 -13.31
C PRO A 152 8.58 -0.43 -14.70
N GLU A 153 8.35 -1.40 -15.57
CA GLU A 153 7.72 -1.18 -16.87
C GLU A 153 6.20 -1.04 -16.75
N GLY A 154 5.57 -0.22 -17.59
CA GLY A 154 4.10 -0.15 -17.68
C GLY A 154 3.44 0.67 -16.58
N LEU A 155 3.90 1.90 -16.35
CA LEU A 155 3.28 2.80 -15.38
C LEU A 155 2.00 3.44 -15.93
N VAL A 156 1.03 3.67 -15.05
CA VAL A 156 -0.17 4.47 -15.37
C VAL A 156 0.22 5.95 -15.48
N GLU A 157 0.17 6.49 -16.70
CA GLU A 157 0.57 7.88 -16.97
C GLU A 157 -0.59 8.89 -16.97
N LYS A 158 -1.84 8.40 -17.09
CA LYS A 158 -3.02 9.28 -17.16
C LYS A 158 -3.34 9.88 -15.79
N SER A 159 -3.82 11.12 -15.78
CA SER A 159 -4.32 11.79 -14.58
C SER A 159 -5.85 11.68 -14.50
N ALA A 160 -6.39 11.39 -13.30
CA ALA A 160 -7.82 11.35 -13.04
C ALA A 160 -8.38 12.77 -12.83
N ASP A 161 -8.15 13.63 -13.83
CA ASP A 161 -8.58 15.01 -13.85
C ASP A 161 -10.00 15.17 -14.39
N ARG A 162 -10.44 16.42 -14.59
CA ARG A 162 -11.78 16.71 -15.12
C ARG A 162 -12.04 16.06 -16.48
N THR A 163 -11.02 15.90 -17.32
CA THR A 163 -11.14 15.26 -18.63
C THR A 163 -11.42 13.78 -18.44
N PHE A 164 -10.63 13.10 -17.60
CA PHE A 164 -10.86 11.70 -17.27
C PHE A 164 -12.28 11.45 -16.74
N TRP A 165 -12.75 12.25 -15.78
CA TRP A 165 -14.11 12.08 -15.24
C TRP A 165 -15.21 12.39 -16.25
N SER A 166 -14.97 13.30 -17.21
CA SER A 166 -15.88 13.52 -18.34
C SER A 166 -15.93 12.29 -19.27
N ASP A 167 -14.81 11.62 -19.49
CA ASP A 167 -14.75 10.38 -20.27
C ASP A 167 -15.49 9.25 -19.53
N VAL A 168 -15.33 9.15 -18.21
CA VAL A 168 -16.12 8.23 -17.37
C VAL A 168 -17.61 8.51 -17.53
N ALA A 169 -18.05 9.77 -17.42
CA ALA A 169 -19.46 10.14 -17.59
C ALA A 169 -20.05 9.67 -18.92
N SER A 170 -19.24 9.58 -19.98
CA SER A 170 -19.69 9.14 -21.31
C SER A 170 -19.95 7.64 -21.42
N VAL A 171 -19.40 6.84 -20.50
CA VAL A 171 -19.54 5.36 -20.49
C VAL A 171 -20.34 4.83 -19.31
N VAL A 172 -20.87 5.72 -18.46
CA VAL A 172 -21.76 5.36 -17.36
C VAL A 172 -23.15 5.02 -17.93
N ASP A 173 -23.22 3.84 -18.55
CA ASP A 173 -24.44 3.16 -18.97
C ASP A 173 -24.39 1.70 -18.46
N GLY A 174 -25.52 1.15 -18.04
CA GLY A 174 -25.55 -0.17 -17.37
C GLY A 174 -24.76 -0.19 -16.06
N VAL A 175 -24.11 -1.32 -15.72
CA VAL A 175 -23.33 -1.50 -14.48
C VAL A 175 -21.89 -1.06 -14.67
N THR A 176 -21.58 0.19 -14.37
CA THR A 176 -20.23 0.76 -14.25
C THR A 176 -19.71 0.70 -12.81
N LEU A 177 -18.56 0.07 -12.61
CA LEU A 177 -17.83 0.07 -11.35
C LEU A 177 -16.56 0.92 -11.48
N VAL A 178 -16.23 1.62 -10.40
CA VAL A 178 -14.96 2.33 -10.25
C VAL A 178 -14.23 1.74 -9.05
N VAL A 179 -12.94 1.48 -9.21
CA VAL A 179 -12.08 0.97 -8.15
C VAL A 179 -11.04 2.02 -7.82
N GLU A 180 -11.01 2.47 -6.58
CA GLU A 180 -9.89 3.22 -6.04
C GLU A 180 -8.88 2.22 -5.45
N HIS A 181 -7.64 2.25 -5.96
CA HIS A 181 -6.48 1.63 -5.33
C HIS A 181 -5.72 2.72 -4.58
N TRP A 182 -5.86 2.73 -3.26
CA TRP A 182 -5.13 3.66 -2.38
C TRP A 182 -3.84 3.05 -1.83
N ALA A 183 -3.73 1.72 -1.86
CA ALA A 183 -2.52 0.94 -1.62
C ALA A 183 -2.52 -0.31 -2.52
N HIS A 184 -1.36 -0.93 -2.70
CA HIS A 184 -1.26 -2.29 -3.25
C HIS A 184 -1.90 -3.31 -2.30
N GLY A 185 -2.12 -4.53 -2.78
CA GLY A 185 -2.73 -5.60 -1.99
C GLY A 185 -4.25 -5.53 -1.96
N LEU A 186 -4.85 -6.55 -1.35
CA LEU A 186 -6.29 -6.80 -1.43
C LEU A 186 -7.14 -5.82 -0.63
N HIS A 187 -6.60 -5.35 0.50
CA HIS A 187 -7.28 -4.38 1.36
C HIS A 187 -7.01 -2.94 0.94
N GLY A 188 -6.11 -2.72 -0.03
CA GLY A 188 -5.77 -1.43 -0.61
C GLY A 188 -6.78 -0.88 -1.63
N LYS A 189 -7.95 -1.52 -1.75
CA LYS A 189 -8.97 -1.19 -2.76
C LYS A 189 -10.29 -0.74 -2.13
N ARG A 190 -10.97 0.22 -2.76
CA ARG A 190 -12.39 0.57 -2.52
C ARG A 190 -13.15 0.45 -3.83
N TRP A 191 -14.31 -0.21 -3.80
CA TRP A 191 -15.16 -0.38 -4.97
C TRP A 191 -16.37 0.53 -4.90
N PHE A 192 -16.74 1.12 -6.03
CA PHE A 192 -17.86 2.04 -6.14
C PHE A 192 -18.74 1.68 -7.32
N ARG A 193 -20.05 1.68 -7.11
CA ARG A 193 -21.03 1.71 -8.18
C ARG A 193 -21.31 3.15 -8.60
N VAL A 194 -21.01 3.46 -9.85
CA VAL A 194 -21.12 4.82 -10.39
C VAL A 194 -22.33 4.96 -11.30
N THR A 195 -23.11 6.02 -11.10
CA THR A 195 -24.21 6.46 -11.94
C THR A 195 -23.98 7.92 -12.34
N ALA A 196 -24.75 8.41 -13.31
CA ALA A 196 -24.69 9.83 -13.70
C ALA A 196 -24.98 10.77 -12.52
N ASP A 197 -25.79 10.33 -11.55
CA ASP A 197 -26.22 11.15 -10.41
C ASP A 197 -25.17 11.24 -9.28
N ASN A 198 -24.25 10.28 -9.18
CA ASN A 198 -23.28 10.21 -8.08
C ASN A 198 -21.81 10.35 -8.52
N LEU A 199 -21.55 10.47 -9.82
CA LEU A 199 -20.20 10.53 -10.37
C LEU A 199 -19.36 11.66 -9.76
N ASP A 200 -19.89 12.88 -9.71
CA ASP A 200 -19.17 14.05 -9.17
C ASP A 200 -18.82 13.88 -7.67
N MET A 201 -19.73 13.26 -6.91
CA MET A 201 -19.51 12.96 -5.49
C MET A 201 -18.40 11.91 -5.32
N ILE A 202 -18.43 10.85 -6.13
CA ILE A 202 -17.42 9.78 -6.09
C ILE A 202 -16.06 10.34 -6.53
N ALA A 203 -16.00 11.14 -7.59
CA ALA A 203 -14.77 11.78 -8.05
C ALA A 203 -14.14 12.67 -6.98
N ALA A 204 -14.96 13.38 -6.18
CA ALA A 204 -14.50 14.21 -5.08
C ALA A 204 -14.05 13.41 -3.84
N ASP A 205 -14.47 12.16 -3.68
CA ASP A 205 -14.09 11.27 -2.56
C ASP A 205 -12.80 10.48 -2.82
N MET A 206 -12.24 10.58 -4.04
CA MET A 206 -11.02 9.87 -4.40
C MET A 206 -9.79 10.48 -3.70
N SER A 207 -8.95 9.62 -3.15
CA SER A 207 -7.74 10.02 -2.43
C SER A 207 -6.69 10.51 -3.41
N VAL A 208 -6.03 11.62 -3.10
CA VAL A 208 -4.85 12.06 -3.84
C VAL A 208 -3.83 10.92 -3.96
N GLY A 209 -3.26 10.73 -5.14
CA GLY A 209 -2.25 9.70 -5.39
C GLY A 209 -2.81 8.27 -5.49
N SER A 210 -4.11 8.06 -5.32
CA SER A 210 -4.72 6.75 -5.62
C SER A 210 -4.80 6.51 -7.13
N MET A 211 -4.76 5.24 -7.54
CA MET A 211 -5.11 4.85 -8.89
C MET A 211 -6.60 4.56 -8.97
N VAL A 212 -7.24 5.04 -10.03
CA VAL A 212 -8.65 4.82 -10.33
C VAL A 212 -8.74 3.93 -11.56
N GLU A 213 -9.47 2.84 -11.45
CA GLU A 213 -9.79 1.94 -12.55
C GLU A 213 -11.30 1.91 -12.80
N VAL A 214 -11.69 1.87 -14.06
CA VAL A 214 -13.09 1.92 -14.49
C VAL A 214 -13.44 0.63 -15.22
N PHE A 215 -14.57 0.03 -14.84
CA PHE A 215 -15.08 -1.21 -15.43
C PHE A 215 -16.52 -1.02 -15.89
N VAL A 216 -16.86 -1.47 -17.09
CA VAL A 216 -18.20 -1.34 -17.67
C VAL A 216 -18.79 -2.74 -17.89
N ASN A 217 -19.97 -2.95 -17.29
CA ASN A 217 -20.67 -4.23 -17.21
C ASN A 217 -19.77 -5.41 -16.77
N PRO A 218 -19.08 -5.32 -15.62
CA PRO A 218 -18.10 -6.33 -15.19
C PRO A 218 -18.70 -7.58 -14.54
N VAL A 219 -20.03 -7.71 -14.53
CA VAL A 219 -20.75 -8.74 -13.78
C VAL A 219 -20.86 -10.02 -14.61
N GLU A 220 -20.44 -11.14 -14.04
CA GLU A 220 -20.64 -12.46 -14.64
C GLU A 220 -22.03 -13.01 -14.30
N GLU A 221 -22.87 -13.29 -15.32
CA GLU A 221 -24.31 -13.55 -15.15
C GLU A 221 -24.66 -14.91 -14.48
N LYS A 222 -23.77 -15.91 -14.44
CA LYS A 222 -24.03 -17.22 -13.78
C LYS A 222 -22.84 -18.20 -13.78
N ALA A 223 -22.69 -18.85 -12.61
CA ALA A 223 -22.06 -20.16 -12.39
C ALA A 223 -20.63 -20.32 -12.91
N VAL A 224 -19.67 -19.68 -12.25
CA VAL A 224 -18.27 -20.01 -12.47
C VAL A 224 -17.92 -21.22 -11.60
N GLU A 225 -17.66 -22.37 -12.22
CA GLU A 225 -16.67 -23.30 -11.66
C GLU A 225 -15.42 -22.45 -11.40
N LEU A 226 -15.11 -22.14 -10.14
CA LEU A 226 -14.07 -21.15 -9.80
C LEU A 226 -12.76 -21.35 -10.55
N GLY A 227 -12.47 -22.59 -10.97
CA GLY A 227 -11.26 -22.90 -11.73
C GLY A 227 -10.04 -22.33 -11.01
N GLU A 228 -9.07 -21.83 -11.78
CA GLU A 228 -7.90 -21.11 -11.26
C GLU A 228 -8.12 -19.59 -11.19
N ARG A 229 -9.38 -19.12 -11.06
CA ARG A 229 -9.72 -17.69 -11.15
C ARG A 229 -10.14 -17.11 -9.80
N ASN A 230 -9.69 -15.88 -9.56
CA ASN A 230 -10.03 -15.10 -8.38
C ASN A 230 -11.16 -14.11 -8.67
N TYR A 231 -12.02 -13.91 -7.68
CA TYR A 231 -13.20 -13.05 -7.78
C TYR A 231 -13.28 -12.09 -6.60
N PHE A 232 -13.93 -10.94 -6.81
CA PHE A 232 -14.55 -10.16 -5.77
C PHE A 232 -16.05 -10.44 -5.78
N ALA A 233 -16.59 -10.84 -4.62
CA ALA A 233 -18.02 -11.03 -4.43
C ALA A 233 -18.64 -9.79 -3.76
N PHE A 234 -19.78 -9.35 -4.29
CA PHE A 234 -20.51 -8.16 -3.87
C PHE A 234 -21.95 -8.49 -3.52
N ARG A 235 -22.57 -7.63 -2.70
CA ARG A 235 -24.01 -7.72 -2.42
C ARG A 235 -24.83 -7.31 -3.64
N SER A 236 -25.90 -8.06 -3.92
CA SER A 236 -26.88 -7.72 -4.95
C SER A 236 -28.10 -6.98 -4.36
N PRO A 237 -28.67 -5.99 -5.07
CA PRO A 237 -28.12 -5.36 -6.28
C PRO A 237 -26.98 -4.40 -5.94
N PHE A 238 -26.14 -4.07 -6.92
CA PHE A 238 -25.16 -2.98 -6.77
C PHE A 238 -25.87 -1.64 -6.52
N THR A 239 -25.84 -1.18 -5.27
CA THR A 239 -26.38 0.12 -4.89
C THR A 239 -25.39 1.23 -5.27
N PRO A 240 -25.84 2.38 -5.82
CA PRO A 240 -24.95 3.51 -6.11
C PRO A 240 -24.15 3.95 -4.88
N GLY A 241 -22.84 4.19 -5.05
CA GLY A 241 -21.93 4.55 -3.96
C GLY A 241 -20.90 3.45 -3.68
N GLU A 242 -20.25 3.51 -2.51
CA GLU A 242 -19.27 2.52 -2.07
C GLU A 242 -19.93 1.14 -1.87
N LEU A 243 -19.21 0.09 -2.27
CA LEU A 243 -19.68 -1.28 -2.25
C LEU A 243 -18.87 -2.11 -1.26
N ASP A 244 -19.58 -2.91 -0.47
CA ASP A 244 -18.97 -3.99 0.30
C ASP A 244 -18.55 -5.12 -0.65
N CYS A 245 -17.30 -5.57 -0.53
CA CYS A 245 -16.80 -6.72 -1.27
C CYS A 245 -15.96 -7.66 -0.40
N VAL A 246 -15.93 -8.93 -0.78
CA VAL A 246 -15.01 -9.92 -0.21
C VAL A 246 -14.25 -10.62 -1.34
N PRO A 247 -12.93 -10.80 -1.22
CA PRO A 247 -12.19 -11.60 -2.19
C PRO A 247 -12.52 -13.09 -2.04
N VAL A 248 -12.51 -13.81 -3.16
CA VAL A 248 -12.87 -15.22 -3.26
C VAL A 248 -11.85 -15.93 -4.15
N TYR A 249 -11.23 -16.97 -3.60
CA TYR A 249 -10.13 -17.73 -4.23
C TYR A 249 -10.48 -19.19 -4.52
N ASP A 250 -11.50 -19.71 -3.84
CA ASP A 250 -11.88 -21.12 -3.90
C ASP A 250 -13.39 -21.31 -3.66
N GLU A 251 -13.83 -22.57 -3.76
CA GLU A 251 -15.24 -22.95 -3.63
C GLU A 251 -15.79 -22.74 -2.21
N GLU A 252 -14.93 -22.84 -1.20
CA GLU A 252 -15.32 -22.64 0.19
C GLU A 252 -15.58 -21.16 0.47
N GLY A 253 -14.68 -20.28 0.02
CA GLY A 253 -14.80 -18.83 0.06
C GLY A 253 -16.02 -18.35 -0.71
N LEU A 254 -16.30 -18.91 -1.89
CA LEU A 254 -17.50 -18.57 -2.65
C LEU A 254 -18.77 -18.98 -1.91
N SER A 255 -18.79 -20.21 -1.40
CA SER A 255 -19.91 -20.70 -0.61
C SER A 255 -20.15 -19.86 0.64
N ALA A 256 -19.07 -19.41 1.30
CA ALA A 256 -19.14 -18.52 2.45
C ALA A 256 -19.67 -17.13 2.07
N ALA A 257 -19.18 -16.54 0.98
CA ALA A 257 -19.66 -15.26 0.47
C ALA A 257 -21.17 -15.32 0.16
N PHE A 258 -21.61 -16.39 -0.52
CA PHE A 258 -23.02 -16.59 -0.87
C PHE A 258 -23.92 -16.75 0.36
N ARG A 259 -23.49 -17.52 1.37
CA ARG A 259 -24.20 -17.62 2.65
C ARG A 259 -24.34 -16.27 3.36
N ASN A 260 -23.37 -15.38 3.18
CA ASN A 260 -23.38 -14.03 3.74
C ASN A 260 -24.09 -12.99 2.86
N GLY A 261 -24.73 -13.41 1.75
CA GLY A 261 -25.52 -12.56 0.88
C GLY A 261 -24.72 -11.75 -0.15
N PHE A 262 -23.48 -12.14 -0.44
CA PHE A 262 -22.71 -11.66 -1.59
C PHE A 262 -23.01 -12.57 -2.77
N THR A 263 -23.65 -12.07 -3.83
CA THR A 263 -24.14 -12.90 -4.93
C THR A 263 -23.74 -12.40 -6.32
N GLU A 264 -23.24 -11.17 -6.43
CA GLU A 264 -22.64 -10.66 -7.68
C GLU A 264 -21.13 -10.93 -7.66
N LEU A 265 -20.57 -11.35 -8.78
CA LEU A 265 -19.15 -11.67 -8.90
C LEU A 265 -18.50 -10.81 -9.99
N VAL A 266 -17.34 -10.24 -9.66
CA VAL A 266 -16.45 -9.56 -10.62
C VAL A 266 -15.10 -10.27 -10.57
N ARG A 267 -14.53 -10.57 -11.74
CA ARG A 267 -13.21 -11.19 -11.82
C ARG A 267 -12.11 -10.22 -11.39
N ASP A 268 -11.14 -10.67 -10.62
CA ASP A 268 -9.97 -9.87 -10.22
C ASP A 268 -8.99 -9.63 -11.39
N ASP A 269 -9.00 -10.52 -12.39
CA ASP A 269 -8.18 -10.41 -13.61
C ASP A 269 -8.85 -9.63 -14.75
N LEU A 270 -9.98 -8.98 -14.49
CA LEU A 270 -10.65 -8.16 -15.49
C LEU A 270 -9.79 -6.93 -15.81
N LEU A 271 -9.63 -6.64 -17.09
CA LEU A 271 -8.92 -5.43 -17.52
C LEU A 271 -9.84 -4.21 -17.45
N PRO A 272 -9.38 -3.09 -16.87
CA PRO A 272 -10.17 -1.87 -16.83
C PRO A 272 -10.29 -1.25 -18.23
N VAL A 273 -11.41 -0.56 -18.49
CA VAL A 273 -11.57 0.23 -19.73
C VAL A 273 -10.76 1.51 -19.69
N MET A 274 -10.52 2.04 -18.49
CA MET A 274 -9.74 3.25 -18.23
C MET A 274 -9.04 3.13 -16.88
N SER A 275 -7.80 3.60 -16.83
CA SER A 275 -7.03 3.75 -15.59
C SER A 275 -6.39 5.13 -15.56
N ALA A 276 -6.35 5.75 -14.37
CA ALA A 276 -5.69 7.05 -14.16
C ALA A 276 -5.33 7.25 -12.70
N VAL A 277 -4.40 8.17 -12.40
CA VAL A 277 -3.97 8.49 -11.03
C VAL A 277 -4.53 9.85 -10.60
N VAL A 278 -5.09 9.90 -9.40
CA VAL A 278 -5.64 11.13 -8.82
C VAL A 278 -4.51 12.13 -8.56
N PRO A 279 -4.52 13.31 -9.20
CA PRO A 279 -3.48 14.30 -9.00
C PRO A 279 -3.58 14.96 -7.63
N GLY A 280 -2.47 15.53 -7.15
CA GLY A 280 -2.51 16.44 -6.00
C GLY A 280 -3.18 17.78 -6.34
N GLU A 281 -3.33 18.66 -5.35
CA GLU A 281 -3.98 19.98 -5.50
C GLU A 281 -3.35 20.86 -6.61
N CYS A 282 -2.07 20.65 -6.90
CA CYS A 282 -1.34 21.35 -7.97
C CYS A 282 -1.51 20.73 -9.37
N GLY A 283 -2.34 19.68 -9.51
CA GLY A 283 -2.54 18.94 -10.76
C GLY A 283 -1.41 17.95 -11.10
N VAL A 284 -0.37 17.86 -10.26
CA VAL A 284 0.77 16.96 -10.49
C VAL A 284 0.48 15.59 -9.88
N VAL A 285 0.66 14.54 -10.70
CA VAL A 285 0.70 13.14 -10.28
C VAL A 285 2.09 12.82 -9.76
N ARG A 286 2.20 12.48 -8.47
CA ARG A 286 3.46 12.04 -7.83
C ARG A 286 3.48 10.55 -7.54
N ALA A 287 2.31 9.98 -7.24
CA ALA A 287 2.16 8.54 -7.08
C ALA A 287 2.46 7.82 -8.38
N ARG A 288 3.15 6.67 -8.26
CA ARG A 288 3.41 5.77 -9.38
C ARG A 288 2.64 4.49 -9.14
N TRP A 289 1.99 4.03 -10.19
CA TRP A 289 1.20 2.80 -10.20
C TRP A 289 1.54 2.03 -11.46
N GLU A 290 1.65 0.71 -11.33
CA GLU A 290 1.78 -0.19 -12.47
C GLU A 290 0.40 -0.43 -13.08
N GLU A 291 0.32 -0.49 -14.41
CA GLU A 291 -0.88 -0.89 -15.13
C GLU A 291 -1.23 -2.33 -14.76
N ASN A 292 -2.49 -2.55 -14.39
CA ASN A 292 -3.01 -3.90 -14.24
C ASN A 292 -3.08 -4.56 -15.63
N ARG A 293 -2.07 -5.39 -15.94
CA ARG A 293 -1.97 -6.09 -17.23
C ARG A 293 -2.76 -7.40 -17.29
N GLY A 294 -3.47 -7.76 -16.22
CA GLY A 294 -3.97 -9.11 -16.01
C GLY A 294 -2.79 -10.08 -15.82
N MET A 295 -2.84 -10.93 -14.81
CA MET A 295 -1.86 -12.02 -14.74
C MET A 295 -2.11 -12.94 -15.95
N VAL A 296 -1.12 -13.04 -16.85
CA VAL A 296 -1.09 -14.04 -17.92
C VAL A 296 -0.66 -15.38 -17.35
#